data_AF-A0A6P1KYR9-F1
#
_entry.id   AF-A0A6P1KYR9-F1
#
_cell.length_a   1.000
_cell.length_b   1.000
_cell.length_c   1.000
_cell.angle_alpha   90.00
_cell.angle_beta   90.00
_cell.angle_gamma   90.00
#
_symmetry.space_group_name_H-M   'P 1'
#
loop_
_entity.id
_entity.type
_entity.pdbx_description
1 polymer ?
#
loop_
_entity_poly.entity_id
_entity_poly.type
_entity_poly.pdbx_seq_one_letter_code
_entity_poly.pdbx_strand_id
1 'polypeptide(L)'
;MKILALLIQNKILLAILAGVVSIGSFQVWKDNQAKYEKFIASQENNCKVYMKMGEDAVKRSPSLRNLKYNNIVTPGLKQPGINSQYEVDSRYLLLYNKPVSTLPPNTVVYENGFFKSLLSKANYPPESLLVKAVSFDLKNQQATVSSYCAKTPFVVRLENLYEEFQPVDRDLRGSSSNLFF
;
A
#
# COMPACT_ATOMS: atom_id res chain seq x y z
N MET A 1 -25.16 -2.35 64.74
CA MET A 1 -24.22 -3.39 64.25
C MET A 1 -24.58 -3.98 62.88
N LYS A 2 -25.86 -4.18 62.49
CA LYS A 2 -26.22 -4.79 61.18
C LYS A 2 -25.88 -3.94 59.93
N ILE A 3 -25.97 -2.61 60.01
CA ILE A 3 -25.75 -1.69 58.87
C ILE A 3 -24.26 -1.58 58.49
N LEU A 4 -23.37 -1.67 59.49
CA LEU A 4 -21.92 -1.57 59.28
C LEU A 4 -21.35 -2.82 58.56
N ALA A 5 -21.87 -4.00 58.89
CA ALA A 5 -21.48 -5.26 58.25
C ALA A 5 -21.90 -5.32 56.77
N LEU A 6 -23.10 -4.81 56.45
CA LEU A 6 -23.62 -4.69 55.09
C LEU A 6 -22.78 -3.76 54.21
N LEU A 7 -22.31 -2.63 54.76
CA LEU A 7 -21.45 -1.68 54.05
C LEU A 7 -20.05 -2.27 53.77
N ILE A 8 -19.49 -3.03 54.72
CA ILE A 8 -18.17 -3.68 54.56
C ILE A 8 -18.25 -4.80 53.52
N GLN A 9 -19.30 -5.63 53.57
CA GLN A 9 -19.52 -6.69 52.57
C GLN A 9 -19.73 -6.11 51.16
N ASN A 10 -20.48 -5.02 51.00
CA ASN A 10 -20.65 -4.37 49.70
C ASN A 10 -19.35 -3.78 49.16
N LYS A 11 -18.49 -3.20 50.01
CA LYS A 11 -17.18 -2.67 49.57
C LYS A 11 -16.23 -3.77 49.11
N ILE A 12 -16.21 -4.91 49.82
CA ILE A 12 -15.40 -6.07 49.44
C ILE A 12 -15.92 -6.66 48.13
N LEU A 13 -17.24 -6.79 47.98
CA LEU A 13 -17.86 -7.29 46.74
C LEU A 13 -17.58 -6.37 45.54
N LEU A 14 -17.67 -5.05 45.73
CA LEU A 14 -17.33 -4.05 44.70
C LEU A 14 -15.84 -4.08 44.34
N ALA A 15 -14.95 -4.26 45.32
CA ALA A 15 -13.51 -4.39 45.07
C ALA A 15 -13.18 -5.66 44.29
N ILE A 16 -13.85 -6.78 44.59
CA ILE A 16 -13.72 -8.04 43.84
C ILE A 16 -14.29 -7.88 42.42
N LEU A 17 -15.47 -7.28 42.26
CA LEU A 17 -16.06 -7.02 40.95
C LEU A 17 -15.18 -6.09 40.12
N ALA A 18 -14.64 -5.02 40.69
CA ALA A 18 -13.69 -4.13 40.02
C ALA A 18 -12.37 -4.83 39.66
N GLY A 19 -11.88 -5.72 40.52
CA GLY A 19 -10.70 -6.56 40.25
C GLY A 19 -10.94 -7.53 39.10
N VAL A 20 -12.08 -8.22 39.06
CA VAL A 20 -12.43 -9.17 38.00
C VAL A 20 -12.68 -8.45 36.67
N VAL A 21 -13.37 -7.32 36.69
CA VAL A 21 -13.62 -6.51 35.48
C VAL A 21 -12.31 -5.95 34.94
N SER A 22 -11.38 -5.49 35.78
CA SER A 22 -10.08 -4.97 35.33
C SER A 22 -9.19 -6.06 34.72
N ILE A 23 -9.16 -7.27 35.32
CA ILE A 23 -8.43 -8.43 34.75
C ILE A 23 -9.05 -8.87 33.42
N GLY A 24 -10.37 -8.97 33.35
CA GLY A 24 -11.09 -9.32 32.12
C GLY A 24 -10.83 -8.30 31.01
N SER A 25 -10.88 -7.01 31.34
CA SER A 25 -10.60 -5.91 30.39
C SER A 25 -9.16 -5.96 29.88
N PHE A 26 -8.20 -6.24 30.75
CA PHE A 26 -6.78 -6.35 30.38
C PHE A 26 -6.51 -7.58 29.49
N GLN A 27 -7.13 -8.72 29.78
CA GLN A 27 -6.98 -9.92 28.94
C GLN A 27 -7.59 -9.70 27.55
N VAL A 28 -8.78 -9.10 27.46
CA VAL A 28 -9.40 -8.74 26.17
C VAL A 28 -8.54 -7.72 25.42
N TRP A 29 -8.00 -6.72 26.10
CA TRP A 29 -7.08 -5.75 25.50
C TRP A 29 -5.82 -6.45 24.94
N LYS A 30 -5.20 -7.34 25.71
CA LYS A 30 -4.02 -8.11 25.29
C LYS A 30 -4.32 -9.01 24.09
N ASP A 31 -5.48 -9.68 24.08
CA ASP A 31 -5.89 -10.53 22.95
C ASP A 31 -6.15 -9.70 21.69
N ASN A 32 -6.78 -8.52 21.83
CA ASN A 32 -6.99 -7.59 20.72
C ASN A 32 -5.67 -7.03 20.20
N GLN A 33 -4.74 -6.71 21.09
CA GLN A 33 -3.40 -6.24 20.73
C GLN A 33 -2.64 -7.31 19.94
N ALA A 34 -2.65 -8.57 20.39
CA ALA A 34 -1.99 -9.67 19.69
C ALA A 34 -2.61 -9.95 18.30
N LYS A 35 -3.95 -9.84 18.18
CA LYS A 35 -4.63 -9.95 16.88
C LYS A 35 -4.24 -8.81 15.94
N TYR A 36 -4.19 -7.59 16.47
CA TYR A 36 -3.77 -6.41 15.70
C TYR A 36 -2.32 -6.53 15.22
N GLU A 37 -1.39 -6.98 16.07
CA GLU A 37 0.01 -7.21 15.68
C GLU A 37 0.14 -8.24 14.58
N LYS A 38 -0.58 -9.37 14.67
CA LYS A 38 -0.63 -10.39 13.60
C LYS A 38 -1.19 -9.82 12.30
N PHE A 39 -2.25 -9.03 12.39
CA PHE A 39 -2.85 -8.38 11.23
C PHE A 39 -1.86 -7.41 10.57
N ILE A 40 -1.20 -6.54 11.34
CA ILE A 40 -0.20 -5.60 10.84
C ILE A 40 0.98 -6.33 10.19
N ALA A 41 1.50 -7.38 10.81
CA ALA A 41 2.57 -8.19 10.23
C ALA A 41 2.15 -8.83 8.89
N SER A 42 0.91 -9.31 8.79
CA SER A 42 0.37 -9.85 7.54
C SER A 42 0.23 -8.77 6.46
N GLN A 43 -0.29 -7.59 6.80
CA GLN A 43 -0.38 -6.46 5.87
C GLN A 43 1.00 -6.01 5.40
N GLU A 44 1.98 -5.95 6.31
CA GLU A 44 3.35 -5.56 5.99
C GLU A 44 3.98 -6.56 5.01
N ASN A 45 3.82 -7.86 5.26
CA ASN A 45 4.29 -8.90 4.34
C ASN A 45 3.62 -8.79 2.97
N ASN A 46 2.30 -8.60 2.92
CA ASN A 46 1.57 -8.45 1.66
C ASN A 46 1.99 -7.18 0.89
N CYS A 47 2.20 -6.07 1.59
CA CYS A 47 2.72 -4.85 0.99
C CYS A 47 4.11 -5.09 0.38
N LYS A 48 5.04 -5.71 1.12
CA LYS A 48 6.38 -6.07 0.61
C LYS A 48 6.31 -6.98 -0.61
N VAL A 49 5.39 -7.95 -0.63
CA VAL A 49 5.16 -8.81 -1.80
C VAL A 49 4.71 -7.99 -3.01
N TYR A 50 3.76 -7.07 -2.85
CA TYR A 50 3.24 -6.26 -3.96
C TYR A 50 4.23 -5.20 -4.45
N MET A 51 5.08 -4.68 -3.57
CA MET A 51 6.23 -3.86 -3.96
C MET A 51 7.24 -4.69 -4.77
N LYS A 52 7.58 -5.90 -4.29
CA LYS A 52 8.48 -6.80 -5.03
C LYS A 52 7.92 -7.18 -6.40
N MET A 53 6.63 -7.51 -6.49
CA MET A 53 5.97 -7.78 -7.77
C MET A 53 6.01 -6.56 -8.71
N GLY A 54 5.84 -5.35 -8.16
CA GLY A 54 5.99 -4.11 -8.92
C GLY A 54 7.40 -3.92 -9.47
N GLU A 55 8.42 -4.08 -8.62
CA GLU A 55 9.82 -4.04 -9.06
C GLU A 55 10.16 -5.13 -10.08
N ASP A 56 9.64 -6.34 -9.89
CA ASP A 56 9.87 -7.44 -10.82
C ASP A 56 9.17 -7.21 -12.17
N ALA A 57 8.03 -6.50 -12.20
CA ALA A 57 7.42 -6.04 -13.45
C ALA A 57 8.33 -5.02 -14.17
N VAL A 58 8.89 -4.04 -13.44
CA VAL A 58 9.86 -3.09 -14.00
C VAL A 58 11.10 -3.79 -14.53
N LYS A 59 11.69 -4.71 -13.75
CA LYS A 59 12.91 -5.43 -14.16
C LYS A 59 12.72 -6.24 -15.45
N ARG A 60 11.52 -6.81 -15.63
CA ARG A 60 11.16 -7.61 -16.81
C ARG A 60 10.77 -6.76 -18.04
N SER A 61 10.60 -5.46 -17.85
CA SER A 61 10.19 -4.51 -18.89
C SER A 61 11.32 -3.50 -19.17
N PRO A 62 12.09 -3.67 -20.26
CA PRO A 62 13.13 -2.71 -20.65
C PRO A 62 12.62 -1.27 -20.76
N SER A 63 11.43 -1.06 -21.32
CA SER A 63 10.81 0.27 -21.46
C SER A 63 10.46 0.89 -20.10
N LEU A 64 9.83 0.16 -19.18
CA LEU A 64 9.52 0.68 -17.83
C LEU A 64 10.78 0.91 -17.00
N ARG A 65 11.80 0.05 -17.14
CA ARG A 65 13.10 0.25 -16.48
C ARG A 65 13.78 1.52 -16.96
N ASN A 66 13.79 1.77 -18.28
CA ASN A 66 14.33 2.99 -18.85
C ASN A 66 13.56 4.23 -18.41
N LEU A 67 12.23 4.16 -18.37
CA LEU A 67 11.39 5.22 -17.84
C LEU A 67 11.76 5.52 -16.37
N LYS A 68 11.81 4.50 -15.52
CA LYS A 68 12.03 4.66 -14.09
C LYS A 68 13.40 5.24 -13.74
N TYR A 69 14.47 4.67 -14.30
CA TYR A 69 15.84 4.97 -13.86
C TYR A 69 16.57 5.97 -14.75
N ASN A 70 16.19 6.06 -16.03
CA ASN A 70 16.85 6.94 -17.01
C ASN A 70 15.95 8.09 -17.47
N ASN A 71 14.68 8.12 -17.04
CA ASN A 71 13.69 9.09 -17.48
C ASN A 71 13.51 9.12 -19.02
N ILE A 72 13.68 7.96 -19.67
CA ILE A 72 13.52 7.80 -21.12
C ILE A 72 12.13 7.23 -21.38
N VAL A 73 11.27 7.99 -22.06
CA VAL A 73 9.91 7.56 -22.42
C VAL A 73 9.95 6.78 -23.73
N THR A 74 9.55 5.50 -23.70
CA THR A 74 9.38 4.69 -24.91
C THR A 74 7.99 4.93 -25.51
N PRO A 75 7.88 5.32 -26.80
CA PRO A 75 6.59 5.45 -27.47
C PRO A 75 5.80 4.14 -27.40
N GLY A 76 4.49 4.23 -27.14
CA GLY A 76 3.62 3.05 -27.06
C GLY A 76 3.54 2.38 -25.68
N LEU A 77 4.20 2.92 -24.66
CA LEU A 77 3.95 2.53 -23.26
C LEU A 77 2.46 2.66 -22.93
N LYS A 78 1.87 1.58 -22.43
CA LYS A 78 0.46 1.48 -22.08
C LYS A 78 0.20 2.03 -20.69
N GLN A 79 -0.64 3.06 -20.65
CA GLN A 79 -1.10 3.76 -19.46
C GLN A 79 -2.63 3.72 -19.40
N PRO A 80 -3.20 3.08 -18.36
CA PRO A 80 -4.64 2.91 -18.24
C PRO A 80 -5.35 4.25 -18.12
N GLY A 81 -6.39 4.45 -18.92
CA GLY A 81 -7.17 5.69 -18.97
C GLY A 81 -6.53 6.82 -19.79
N ILE A 82 -5.35 6.60 -20.38
CA ILE A 82 -4.67 7.54 -21.29
C ILE A 82 -4.65 6.99 -22.72
N ASN A 83 -4.04 5.82 -22.91
CA ASN A 83 -3.90 5.18 -24.23
C ASN A 83 -4.21 3.66 -24.20
N SER A 84 -4.82 3.23 -23.09
CA SER A 84 -5.47 1.93 -22.93
C SER A 84 -6.67 2.06 -22.01
N GLN A 85 -7.51 1.02 -21.99
CA GLN A 85 -8.73 1.01 -21.19
C GLN A 85 -8.39 0.90 -19.70
N TYR A 86 -9.02 1.74 -18.88
CA TYR A 86 -9.01 1.57 -17.44
C TYR A 86 -10.07 0.53 -17.06
N GLU A 87 -9.67 -0.46 -16.29
CA GLU A 87 -10.48 -1.59 -15.86
C GLU A 87 -10.49 -1.65 -14.33
N VAL A 88 -11.68 -1.58 -13.75
CA VAL A 88 -11.86 -1.76 -12.30
C VAL A 88 -11.47 -3.18 -11.93
N ASP A 89 -10.93 -3.35 -10.72
CA ASP A 89 -10.37 -4.59 -10.19
C ASP A 89 -9.10 -5.13 -10.87
N SER A 90 -8.71 -4.59 -12.03
CA SER A 90 -7.42 -4.90 -12.65
C SER A 90 -6.24 -4.37 -11.84
N ARG A 91 -5.07 -4.99 -12.03
CA ARG A 91 -3.83 -4.60 -11.37
C ARG A 91 -3.03 -3.67 -12.26
N TYR A 92 -2.53 -2.60 -11.66
CA TYR A 92 -1.68 -1.62 -12.33
C TYR A 92 -0.39 -1.40 -11.57
N LEU A 93 0.63 -0.98 -12.28
CA LEU A 93 1.91 -0.60 -11.72
C LEU A 93 1.90 0.89 -11.43
N LEU A 94 1.95 1.25 -10.15
CA LEU A 94 2.28 2.60 -9.72
C LEU A 94 3.80 2.78 -9.82
N LEU A 95 4.23 3.65 -10.72
CA LEU A 95 5.63 3.87 -11.04
C LEU A 95 5.92 5.37 -11.07
N TYR A 96 6.98 5.75 -10.38
CA TYR A 96 7.54 7.09 -10.43
C TYR A 96 8.96 7.05 -11.00
N ASN A 97 9.32 8.07 -11.78
CA ASN A 97 10.63 8.26 -12.40
C ASN A 97 11.44 9.39 -11.73
N LYS A 98 10.99 9.87 -10.57
CA LYS A 98 11.58 11.00 -9.85
C LYS A 98 11.57 10.77 -8.33
N PRO A 99 12.42 11.47 -7.55
CA PRO A 99 12.46 11.35 -6.10
C PRO A 99 11.16 11.84 -5.44
N VAL A 100 10.27 10.90 -5.07
CA VAL A 100 8.99 11.11 -4.37
C VAL A 100 8.77 10.00 -3.35
N SER A 101 7.71 10.10 -2.55
CA SER A 101 7.27 9.01 -1.67
C SER A 101 6.61 7.88 -2.47
N THR A 102 6.72 6.63 -2.00
CA THR A 102 6.06 5.47 -2.62
C THR A 102 4.54 5.64 -2.62
N LEU A 103 4.00 6.14 -1.50
CA LEU A 103 2.59 6.47 -1.35
C LEU A 103 2.38 7.99 -1.37
N PRO A 104 1.26 8.49 -1.91
CA PRO A 104 0.90 9.90 -1.78
C PRO A 104 0.91 10.36 -0.32
N PRO A 105 1.44 11.55 0.03
CA PRO A 105 1.62 11.99 1.42
C PRO A 105 0.35 12.02 2.27
N ASN A 106 -0.83 12.15 1.65
CA ASN A 106 -2.13 12.16 2.31
C ASN A 106 -2.77 10.76 2.45
N THR A 107 -2.03 9.69 2.13
CA THR A 107 -2.52 8.32 2.24
C THR A 107 -2.65 7.90 3.70
N VAL A 108 -3.79 7.32 4.07
CA VAL A 108 -4.03 6.79 5.42
C VAL A 108 -3.34 5.43 5.54
N VAL A 109 -2.30 5.34 6.39
CA VAL A 109 -1.47 4.14 6.56
C VAL A 109 -1.67 3.48 7.93
N TYR A 110 -1.13 2.27 8.10
CA TYR A 110 -1.11 1.58 9.38
C TYR A 110 -0.14 2.24 10.37
N GLU A 111 -0.44 2.14 11.67
CA GLU A 111 0.39 2.70 12.74
C GLU A 111 1.62 1.80 12.99
N ASN A 112 2.49 1.69 11.99
CA ASN A 112 3.72 0.92 12.02
C ASN A 112 4.80 1.67 11.21
N GLY A 113 6.06 1.58 11.66
CA GLY A 113 7.18 2.34 11.11
C GLY A 113 7.46 2.07 9.63
N PHE A 114 7.26 0.83 9.16
CA PHE A 114 7.40 0.46 7.76
C PHE A 114 6.39 1.21 6.88
N PHE A 115 5.10 1.25 7.22
CA PHE A 115 4.13 1.95 6.39
C PHE A 115 4.31 3.47 6.44
N LYS A 116 4.71 4.02 7.60
CA LYS A 116 5.03 5.44 7.73
C LYS A 116 6.21 5.83 6.85
N SER A 117 7.22 4.95 6.68
CA SER A 117 8.36 5.25 5.82
C SER A 117 7.98 5.35 4.34
N LEU A 118 6.89 4.70 3.90
CA LEU A 118 6.39 4.80 2.51
C LEU A 118 5.81 6.17 2.16
N LEU A 119 5.49 7.00 3.16
CA LEU A 119 5.06 8.39 2.99
C LEU A 119 6.24 9.35 2.91
N SER A 120 7.43 8.92 3.30
CA SER A 120 8.64 9.74 3.27
C SER A 120 9.17 9.86 1.85
N LYS A 121 9.64 11.06 1.48
CA LYS A 121 10.29 11.29 0.20
C LYS A 121 11.59 10.47 0.10
N ALA A 122 11.74 9.71 -0.98
CA ALA A 122 12.99 9.03 -1.30
C ALA A 122 13.97 9.96 -2.03
N ASN A 123 15.27 9.63 -2.00
CA ASN A 123 16.32 10.36 -2.74
C ASN A 123 16.40 9.95 -4.22
N TYR A 124 15.90 8.77 -4.54
CA TYR A 124 15.82 8.19 -5.88
C TYR A 124 14.35 7.88 -6.20
N PRO A 125 14.00 7.56 -7.46
CA PRO A 125 12.69 7.00 -7.77
C PRO A 125 12.35 5.86 -6.79
N PRO A 126 11.22 5.93 -6.07
CA PRO A 126 10.88 4.93 -5.07
C PRO A 126 10.63 3.55 -5.69
N GLU A 127 10.53 2.53 -4.84
CA GLU A 127 10.02 1.23 -5.26
C GLU A 127 8.63 1.39 -5.88
N SER A 128 8.43 0.74 -7.02
CA SER A 128 7.18 0.66 -7.74
C SER A 128 6.24 -0.27 -7.00
N LEU A 129 4.96 0.06 -7.00
CA LEU A 129 3.96 -0.65 -6.23
C LEU A 129 2.89 -1.20 -7.16
N LEU A 130 2.63 -2.50 -7.07
CA LEU A 130 1.45 -3.08 -7.69
C LEU A 130 0.21 -2.64 -6.89
N VAL A 131 -0.75 -2.02 -7.57
CA VAL A 131 -1.98 -1.51 -6.97
C VAL A 131 -3.19 -2.09 -7.70
N LYS A 132 -4.33 -2.14 -7.00
CA LYS A 132 -5.59 -2.61 -7.57
C LYS A 132 -6.51 -1.42 -7.89
N ALA A 133 -7.04 -1.39 -9.10
CA ALA A 133 -7.95 -0.38 -9.58
C ALA A 133 -9.27 -0.38 -8.80
N VAL A 134 -9.73 0.81 -8.39
CA VAL A 134 -11.02 0.99 -7.69
C VAL A 134 -11.95 1.85 -8.54
N SER A 135 -11.48 3.03 -8.96
CA SER A 135 -12.23 3.93 -9.82
C SER A 135 -11.29 4.87 -10.55
N PHE A 136 -11.75 5.46 -11.65
CA PHE A 136 -11.00 6.51 -12.36
C PHE A 136 -11.86 7.74 -12.55
N ASP A 137 -11.21 8.90 -12.52
CA ASP A 137 -11.78 10.20 -12.82
C ASP A 137 -11.03 10.77 -14.02
N LEU A 138 -11.65 10.65 -15.21
CA LEU A 138 -11.09 11.13 -16.45
C LEU A 138 -10.91 12.65 -16.46
N LYS A 139 -11.83 13.39 -15.82
CA LYS A 139 -11.82 14.85 -15.82
C LYS A 139 -10.59 15.38 -15.09
N ASN A 140 -10.22 14.73 -13.98
CA ASN A 140 -9.08 15.12 -13.16
C ASN A 140 -7.80 14.32 -13.47
N GLN A 141 -7.83 13.44 -14.48
CA GLN A 141 -6.72 12.53 -14.85
C GLN A 141 -6.16 11.76 -13.64
N GLN A 142 -7.07 11.23 -12.83
CA GLN A 142 -6.75 10.54 -11.58
C GLN A 142 -7.40 9.17 -11.52
N ALA A 143 -6.83 8.30 -10.69
CA ALA A 143 -7.41 7.03 -10.32
C ALA A 143 -7.36 6.84 -8.82
N THR A 144 -8.44 6.29 -8.27
CA THR A 144 -8.46 5.72 -6.94
C THR A 144 -8.00 4.27 -7.03
N VAL A 145 -7.01 3.93 -6.22
CA VAL A 145 -6.41 2.60 -6.19
C VAL A 145 -6.33 2.09 -4.75
N SER A 146 -6.28 0.78 -4.59
CA SER A 146 -6.12 0.11 -3.30
C SER A 146 -4.84 -0.71 -3.27
N SER A 147 -4.27 -0.87 -2.08
CA SER A 147 -3.06 -1.66 -1.86
C SER A 147 -3.00 -2.12 -0.40
N TYR A 148 -2.32 -3.23 -0.14
CA TYR A 148 -1.96 -3.68 1.20
C TYR A 148 -1.06 -2.70 1.96
N CYS A 149 -0.46 -1.73 1.27
CA CYS A 149 0.39 -0.70 1.85
C CYS A 149 -0.39 0.45 2.52
N ALA A 150 -1.72 0.49 2.40
CA ALA A 150 -2.57 1.53 2.95
C ALA A 150 -3.81 0.95 3.66
N LYS A 151 -4.40 1.70 4.60
CA LYS A 151 -5.66 1.31 5.27
C LYS A 151 -6.87 1.49 4.37
N THR A 152 -6.84 2.51 3.51
CA THR A 152 -7.94 2.88 2.63
C THR A 152 -7.43 3.09 1.20
N PRO A 153 -8.30 2.99 0.19
CA PRO A 153 -7.96 3.43 -1.16
C PRO A 153 -7.44 4.87 -1.16
N PHE A 154 -6.53 5.16 -2.07
CA PHE A 154 -5.88 6.45 -2.22
C PHE A 154 -5.83 6.87 -3.68
N VAL A 155 -5.65 8.17 -3.91
CA VAL A 155 -5.69 8.76 -5.25
C VAL A 155 -4.28 8.91 -5.80
N VAL A 156 -4.11 8.52 -7.05
CA VAL A 156 -2.88 8.69 -7.84
C VAL A 156 -3.22 9.33 -9.18
N ARG A 157 -2.23 9.95 -9.82
CA ARG A 157 -2.38 10.48 -11.18
C ARG A 157 -2.24 9.35 -12.20
N LEU A 158 -3.03 9.39 -13.27
CA LEU A 158 -2.97 8.39 -14.35
C LEU A 158 -1.59 8.34 -15.02
N GLU A 159 -0.87 9.47 -15.07
CA GLU A 159 0.50 9.55 -15.63
C GLU A 159 1.53 8.65 -14.90
N ASN A 160 1.23 8.25 -13.66
CA ASN A 160 2.09 7.37 -12.86
C ASN A 160 1.58 5.91 -12.84
N LEU A 161 0.49 5.61 -13.56
CA LEU A 161 -0.03 4.26 -13.71
C LEU A 161 0.36 3.68 -15.07
N TYR A 162 0.79 2.43 -15.03
CA TYR A 162 1.18 1.65 -16.21
C TYR A 162 0.56 0.26 -16.13
N GLU A 163 0.29 -0.33 -17.28
CA GLU A 163 -0.01 -1.76 -17.34
C GLU A 163 1.19 -2.57 -16.86
N GLU A 164 0.94 -3.65 -16.10
CA GLU A 164 2.00 -4.55 -15.60
C GLU A 164 2.80 -5.16 -16.77
N PHE A 165 2.10 -5.47 -17.86
CA PHE A 165 2.67 -6.01 -19.08
C PHE A 165 2.67 -4.95 -20.18
N GLN A 166 3.83 -4.64 -20.74
CA GLN A 166 3.99 -3.62 -21.78
C GLN A 166 4.19 -4.28 -23.15
N PRO A 167 3.23 -4.11 -24.10
CA PRO A 167 3.34 -4.73 -25.42
C PRO A 167 4.58 -4.31 -26.20
N VAL A 168 5.03 -3.05 -26.04
CA VAL A 168 6.21 -2.50 -26.72
C VAL A 168 7.49 -3.30 -26.43
N ASP A 169 7.58 -3.97 -25.28
CA ASP A 169 8.75 -4.80 -24.96
C ASP A 169 8.82 -6.12 -25.74
N ARG A 170 7.71 -6.57 -26.35
CA ARG A 170 7.73 -7.68 -27.31
C ARG A 170 8.30 -7.25 -28.65
N ASP A 171 7.95 -6.05 -29.10
CA ASP A 171 8.37 -5.50 -30.39
C ASP A 171 9.86 -5.10 -30.40
N LEU A 172 10.40 -4.73 -29.24
CA LEU A 172 11.84 -4.45 -29.09
C LEU A 172 12.74 -5.68 -29.31
N ARG A 173 12.21 -6.91 -29.28
CA ARG A 173 12.98 -8.12 -29.69
C ARG A 173 13.13 -8.25 -31.21
N GLY A 174 12.31 -7.54 -31.99
CA GLY A 174 12.38 -7.50 -33.46
C GLY A 174 13.12 -6.27 -34.00
N SER A 175 13.43 -5.28 -33.17
CA SER A 175 14.19 -4.09 -33.59
C SER A 175 15.69 -4.37 -33.48
N SER A 176 16.22 -5.04 -34.50
CA SER A 176 17.65 -5.12 -34.80
C SER A 176 18.19 -3.74 -35.22
N SER A 177 18.27 -2.82 -34.27
CA SER A 177 19.00 -1.56 -34.47
C SER A 177 19.78 -1.24 -33.20
N ASN A 178 21.03 -1.72 -33.21
CA ASN A 178 22.19 -1.14 -32.54
C ASN A 178 21.93 -0.49 -31.17
N LEU A 179 21.95 -1.30 -30.12
CA LEU A 179 22.29 -0.84 -28.78
C LEU A 179 23.54 -1.59 -28.31
N PHE A 180 24.67 -1.25 -28.92
CA PHE A 180 25.97 -1.40 -28.29
C PHE A 180 26.19 -0.18 -27.39
N PHE A 181 26.19 -0.42 -26.08
CA PHE A 181 27.03 0.27 -25.11
C PHE A 181 27.74 -0.82 -24.30
#